data_AF-A0A0R2AYS0-F1
#
_entry.id   AF-A0A0R2AYS0-F1
#
_cell.length_a   1.000
_cell.length_b   1.000
_cell.length_c   1.000
_cell.angle_alpha   90.00
_cell.angle_beta   90.00
_cell.angle_gamma   90.00
#
_symmetry.space_group_name_H-M   'P 1'
#
loop_
_entity.id
_entity.type
_entity.pdbx_description
1 polymer ?
#
loop_
_entity_poly.entity_id
_entity_poly.type
_entity_poly.pdbx_seq_one_letter_code
_entity_poly.pdbx_strand_id
1 'polypeptide(L)'
;MMKSKTLALTNGIVGLAGGILMLFGPFFSTGAALSDVASSTGASQTTGLAAFLTIVKIAILVLGIVGAVYYRGTDFTGTAPHVLLIVGGAVALVPFLGWAGGIVAIVGGALYLAKLKNFKADQAA
;
A
#
# COMPACT_ATOMS: atom_id res chain seq x y z
N MET A 1 17.47 18.24 -1.98
CA MET A 1 16.43 18.04 -0.95
C MET A 1 14.98 17.94 -1.46
N MET A 2 14.62 18.35 -2.69
CA MET A 2 13.24 18.21 -3.20
C MET A 2 12.81 16.75 -3.48
N LYS A 3 13.71 15.89 -3.99
CA LYS A 3 13.38 14.48 -4.33
C LYS A 3 12.96 13.63 -3.12
N SER A 4 13.50 13.92 -1.94
CA SER A 4 13.18 13.20 -0.69
C SER A 4 11.73 13.47 -0.24
N LYS A 5 11.20 14.67 -0.40
CA LYS A 5 9.79 14.96 -0.05
C LYS A 5 8.83 14.28 -1.02
N THR A 6 9.11 14.32 -2.32
CA THR A 6 8.27 13.68 -3.34
C THR A 6 8.22 12.17 -3.14
N LEU A 7 9.35 11.52 -2.82
CA LEU A 7 9.36 10.07 -2.53
C LEU A 7 8.51 9.73 -1.31
N ALA A 8 8.58 10.50 -0.23
CA ALA A 8 7.79 10.27 0.97
C ALA A 8 6.28 10.41 0.72
N LEU A 9 5.92 11.38 -0.13
CA LEU A 9 4.54 11.65 -0.51
C LEU A 9 3.98 10.53 -1.40
N THR A 10 4.75 10.07 -2.38
CA THR A 10 4.39 8.93 -3.21
C THR A 10 4.27 7.65 -2.37
N ASN A 11 5.20 7.40 -1.44
CA ASN A 11 5.14 6.24 -0.55
C ASN A 11 3.90 6.27 0.37
N GLY A 12 3.61 7.45 0.93
CA GLY A 12 2.43 7.67 1.77
C GLY A 12 1.11 7.49 1.03
N ILE A 13 0.96 8.08 -0.16
CA ILE A 13 -0.25 7.96 -0.98
C ILE A 13 -0.44 6.56 -1.51
N VAL A 14 0.59 5.91 -2.03
CA VAL A 14 0.45 4.55 -2.57
C VAL A 14 0.20 3.55 -1.45
N GLY A 15 0.81 3.71 -0.27
CA GLY A 15 0.50 2.91 0.91
C GLY A 15 -0.94 3.11 1.42
N LEU A 16 -1.42 4.35 1.45
CA LEU A 16 -2.77 4.68 1.92
C LEU A 16 -3.85 4.28 0.92
N ALA A 17 -3.72 4.70 -0.34
CA ALA A 17 -4.68 4.38 -1.40
C ALA A 17 -4.67 2.87 -1.71
N GLY A 18 -3.48 2.26 -1.78
CA GLY A 18 -3.33 0.82 -1.95
C GLY A 18 -3.91 0.05 -0.76
N GLY A 19 -3.65 0.48 0.48
CA GLY A 19 -4.19 -0.14 1.68
C GLY A 19 -5.72 -0.05 1.79
N ILE A 20 -6.31 1.10 1.43
CA ILE A 20 -7.77 1.26 1.34
C ILE A 20 -8.36 0.31 0.29
N LEU A 21 -7.75 0.23 -0.89
CA LEU A 21 -8.21 -0.66 -1.95
C LEU A 21 -8.16 -2.13 -1.51
N MET A 22 -7.14 -2.52 -0.73
CA MET A 22 -7.03 -3.86 -0.16
C MET A 22 -8.03 -4.15 0.97
N LEU A 23 -8.40 -3.14 1.77
CA LEU A 23 -9.43 -3.28 2.81
C LEU A 23 -10.77 -3.72 2.21
N PHE A 24 -11.10 -3.21 1.01
CA PHE A 24 -12.28 -3.61 0.26
C PHE A 24 -12.08 -4.86 -0.62
N GLY A 25 -10.90 -5.48 -0.59
CA GLY A 25 -10.58 -6.68 -1.37
C GLY A 25 -11.56 -7.85 -1.20
N PRO A 26 -12.02 -8.19 0.02
CA PRO A 26 -13.04 -9.22 0.23
C PRO A 26 -14.39 -8.86 -0.41
N PHE A 27 -14.81 -7.60 -0.30
CA PHE A 27 -16.06 -7.11 -0.92
C PHE A 27 -15.98 -7.15 -2.45
N PHE A 28 -14.83 -6.75 -3.00
CA PHE A 28 -14.55 -6.81 -4.43
C PHE A 28 -14.51 -8.26 -4.95
N SER A 29 -13.93 -9.21 -4.19
CA SER A 29 -13.90 -10.63 -4.58
C SER A 29 -15.29 -11.25 -4.57
N THR A 30 -16.12 -10.95 -3.57
CA THR A 30 -17.51 -11.41 -3.52
C THR A 30 -18.33 -10.83 -4.68
N GLY A 31 -18.17 -9.53 -4.98
CA GLY A 31 -18.82 -8.88 -6.12
C GLY A 31 -18.39 -9.47 -7.47
N ALA A 32 -17.11 -9.77 -7.65
CA ALA A 32 -16.59 -10.42 -8.85
C ALA A 32 -17.08 -11.87 -9.01
N ALA A 33 -17.17 -12.63 -7.91
CA ALA A 33 -17.71 -13.99 -7.91
C ALA A 33 -19.21 -14.00 -8.25
N LEU A 34 -20.00 -13.08 -7.70
CA LEU A 34 -21.41 -12.87 -8.07
C LEU A 34 -21.55 -12.49 -9.55
N SER A 35 -20.68 -11.61 -10.05
CA SER A 35 -20.66 -11.22 -11.46
C SER A 35 -20.31 -12.38 -12.39
N ASP A 36 -19.39 -13.27 -12.00
CA ASP A 36 -19.02 -14.46 -12.77
C ASP A 36 -20.16 -15.49 -12.83
N VAL A 37 -20.96 -15.63 -11.77
CA VAL A 37 -22.15 -16.50 -11.77
C VAL A 37 -23.30 -15.88 -12.56
N ALA A 38 -23.45 -14.56 -12.51
CA ALA A 38 -24.50 -13.83 -13.23
C ALA A 38 -24.19 -13.63 -14.72
N SER A 39 -22.92 -13.66 -15.11
CA SER A 39 -22.48 -13.41 -16.49
C SER A 39 -22.17 -14.72 -17.20
N SER A 40 -22.87 -15.01 -18.30
CA SER A 40 -22.63 -16.20 -19.15
C SER A 40 -21.42 -16.07 -20.09
N THR A 41 -20.59 -15.03 -19.89
CA THR A 41 -19.37 -14.78 -20.65
C THR A 41 -18.21 -15.58 -20.04
N GLY A 42 -17.51 -16.39 -20.81
CA GLY A 42 -16.42 -17.26 -20.33
C GLY A 42 -15.16 -16.56 -19.79
N ALA A 43 -15.21 -15.25 -19.52
CA ALA A 43 -14.14 -14.49 -18.88
C ALA A 43 -14.44 -14.33 -17.38
N SER A 44 -13.60 -14.93 -16.53
CA SER A 44 -13.73 -14.81 -15.08
C SER A 44 -13.18 -13.47 -14.59
N GLN A 45 -14.08 -12.57 -14.21
CA GLN A 45 -13.82 -11.29 -13.58
C GLN A 45 -13.13 -11.47 -12.23
N THR A 46 -13.41 -12.58 -11.53
CA THR A 46 -12.73 -12.95 -10.27
C THR A 46 -11.23 -13.13 -10.48
N THR A 47 -10.84 -13.74 -11.60
CA THR A 47 -9.43 -13.97 -11.94
C THR A 47 -8.71 -12.67 -12.30
N GLY A 48 -9.35 -11.79 -13.08
CA GLY A 48 -8.79 -10.48 -13.44
C GLY A 48 -8.58 -9.57 -12.23
N LEU A 49 -9.54 -9.54 -11.32
CA LEU A 49 -9.46 -8.79 -10.08
C LEU A 49 -8.37 -9.34 -9.15
N ALA A 50 -8.26 -10.68 -9.02
CA ALA A 50 -7.23 -11.31 -8.21
C ALA A 50 -5.81 -10.99 -8.72
N ALA A 51 -5.61 -10.99 -10.04
CA ALA A 51 -4.35 -10.60 -10.66
C ALA A 51 -4.02 -9.12 -10.40
N PHE A 52 -5.00 -8.22 -10.59
CA PHE A 52 -4.83 -6.79 -10.30
C PHE A 52 -4.48 -6.52 -8.83
N LEU A 53 -5.24 -7.12 -7.90
CA LEU A 53 -4.97 -6.98 -6.47
C LEU A 53 -3.57 -7.48 -6.13
N THR A 54 -3.12 -8.60 -6.71
CA THR A 54 -1.77 -9.14 -6.52
C THR A 54 -0.68 -8.16 -6.95
N ILE A 55 -0.84 -7.50 -8.09
CA ILE A 55 0.10 -6.47 -8.57
C ILE A 55 0.18 -5.31 -7.57
N VAL A 56 -0.96 -4.86 -7.03
CA VAL A 56 -1.00 -3.80 -6.00
C VAL A 56 -0.24 -4.22 -4.74
N LYS A 57 -0.37 -5.49 -4.29
CA LYS A 57 0.38 -5.98 -3.11
C LYS A 57 1.89 -5.91 -3.34
N ILE A 58 2.33 -6.37 -4.50
CA ILE A 58 3.74 -6.35 -4.90
C ILE A 58 4.23 -4.89 -4.96
N ALA A 59 3.43 -3.98 -5.51
CA ALA A 59 3.77 -2.56 -5.58
C ALA A 59 3.97 -1.95 -4.18
N ILE A 60 3.07 -2.20 -3.23
CA ILE A 60 3.18 -1.73 -1.84
C ILE A 60 4.44 -2.30 -1.17
N LEU A 61 4.70 -3.60 -1.38
CA LEU A 61 5.87 -4.27 -0.82
C LEU A 61 7.18 -3.68 -1.35
N VAL A 62 7.28 -3.49 -2.68
CA VAL A 62 8.44 -2.88 -3.33
C VAL A 62 8.64 -1.44 -2.87
N LEU A 63 7.55 -0.66 -2.74
CA LEU A 63 7.64 0.72 -2.25
C LEU A 63 8.11 0.80 -0.79
N GLY A 64 7.69 -0.15 0.04
CA GLY A 64 8.20 -0.32 1.40
C GLY A 64 9.71 -0.60 1.43
N ILE A 65 10.20 -1.50 0.57
CA ILE A 65 11.63 -1.81 0.46
C ILE A 65 12.43 -0.60 -0.08
N VAL A 66 11.93 0.07 -1.12
CA VAL A 66 12.57 1.26 -1.69
C VAL A 66 12.62 2.39 -0.66
N GLY A 67 11.55 2.59 0.11
CA GLY A 67 11.54 3.50 1.25
C GLY A 67 12.58 3.12 2.29
N ALA A 68 12.60 1.84 2.69
CA ALA A 68 13.57 1.33 3.65
C ALA A 68 15.01 1.54 3.21
N VAL A 69 15.33 1.44 1.90
CA VAL A 69 16.68 1.62 1.33
C VAL A 69 17.02 3.11 1.13
N TYR A 70 16.08 3.91 0.64
CA TYR A 70 16.31 5.32 0.31
C TYR A 70 16.45 6.22 1.54
N TYR A 71 15.76 5.90 2.64
CA TYR A 71 15.84 6.65 3.89
C TYR A 71 16.82 6.06 4.91
N ARG A 72 17.66 5.07 4.52
CA ARG A 72 18.68 4.48 5.40
C ARG A 72 19.63 5.56 5.91
N GLY A 73 19.75 5.66 7.23
CA GLY A 73 20.66 6.60 7.88
C GLY A 73 20.16 8.04 7.95
N THR A 74 18.87 8.30 7.69
CA THR A 74 18.27 9.63 7.85
C THR A 74 17.03 9.58 8.76
N ASP A 75 17.00 10.42 9.81
CA ASP A 75 15.93 10.39 10.83
C ASP A 75 14.58 10.97 10.39
N PHE A 76 14.48 11.46 9.14
CA PHE A 76 13.33 12.25 8.71
C PHE A 76 11.99 11.49 8.69
N THR A 77 12.00 10.17 8.45
CA THR A 77 10.76 9.36 8.41
C THR A 77 10.61 8.39 9.59
N GLY A 78 11.66 8.16 10.39
CA GLY A 78 11.71 7.08 11.38
C GLY A 78 11.60 5.69 10.73
N THR A 79 11.99 4.65 11.45
CA THR A 79 12.00 3.27 10.90
C THR A 79 10.60 2.66 10.78
N ALA A 80 9.62 3.18 11.55
CA ALA A 80 8.27 2.63 11.68
C ALA A 80 7.45 2.61 10.37
N PRO A 81 7.34 3.69 9.56
CA PRO A 81 6.57 3.65 8.32
C PRO A 81 7.08 2.60 7.32
N HIS A 82 8.40 2.44 7.17
CA HIS A 82 8.97 1.47 6.22
C HIS A 82 8.63 0.04 6.61
N VAL A 83 8.79 -0.31 7.88
CA VAL A 83 8.49 -1.64 8.40
C VAL A 83 6.99 -1.93 8.27
N LEU A 84 6.11 -0.96 8.51
CA LEU A 84 4.67 -1.13 8.34
C LEU A 84 4.25 -1.33 6.87
N LEU A 85 4.89 -0.65 5.92
CA LEU A 85 4.65 -0.89 4.49
C LEU A 85 5.10 -2.30 4.06
N ILE A 86 6.27 -2.75 4.56
CA ILE A 86 6.79 -4.09 4.27
C ILE A 86 5.93 -5.18 4.89
N VAL A 87 5.61 -5.07 6.19
CA VAL A 87 4.77 -6.03 6.92
C VAL A 87 3.35 -6.00 6.37
N GLY A 88 2.80 -4.81 6.08
CA GLY A 88 1.50 -4.66 5.43
C GLY A 88 1.45 -5.33 4.06
N GLY A 89 2.44 -5.08 3.20
CA GLY A 89 2.53 -5.74 1.89
C GLY A 89 2.70 -7.27 1.99
N ALA A 90 3.53 -7.75 2.92
CA ALA A 90 3.78 -9.17 3.11
C ALA A 90 2.57 -9.92 3.67
N VAL A 91 1.91 -9.38 4.70
CA VAL A 91 0.67 -9.94 5.25
C VAL A 91 -0.44 -9.90 4.19
N ALA A 92 -0.46 -8.87 3.35
CA ALA A 92 -1.50 -8.75 2.35
C ALA A 92 -1.40 -9.80 1.22
N LEU A 93 -0.20 -10.38 0.98
CA LEU A 93 -0.02 -11.51 0.05
C LEU A 93 -0.82 -12.74 0.46
N VAL A 94 -1.09 -12.91 1.75
CA VAL A 94 -1.92 -14.01 2.25
C VAL A 94 -3.38 -13.76 1.85
N PRO A 95 -4.04 -14.65 1.09
CA PRO A 95 -5.40 -14.42 0.57
C PRO A 95 -6.43 -14.11 1.66
N PHE A 96 -6.35 -14.80 2.79
CA PHE A 96 -7.29 -14.64 3.91
C PHE A 96 -6.99 -13.44 4.82
N LEU A 97 -5.72 -13.04 4.91
CA LEU A 97 -5.28 -11.88 5.71
C LEU A 97 -5.03 -10.62 4.86
N GLY A 98 -5.42 -10.66 3.57
CA GLY A 98 -5.26 -9.56 2.62
C GLY A 98 -5.77 -8.21 3.14
N TRP A 99 -6.94 -8.25 3.78
CA TRP A 99 -7.60 -7.08 4.38
C TRP A 99 -6.84 -6.55 5.61
N ALA A 100 -6.28 -7.44 6.44
CA ALA A 100 -5.48 -7.06 7.60
C ALA A 100 -4.16 -6.40 7.18
N GLY A 101 -3.51 -6.93 6.13
CA GLY A 101 -2.35 -6.30 5.50
C GLY A 101 -2.68 -4.92 4.91
N GLY A 102 -3.89 -4.74 4.38
CA GLY A 102 -4.43 -3.44 3.96
C GLY A 102 -4.47 -2.42 5.09
N ILE A 103 -4.96 -2.79 6.28
CA ILE A 103 -4.98 -1.91 7.46
C ILE A 103 -3.57 -1.47 7.84
N VAL A 104 -2.62 -2.40 7.90
CA VAL A 104 -1.23 -2.11 8.25
C VAL A 104 -0.58 -1.18 7.21
N ALA A 105 -0.89 -1.37 5.92
CA ALA A 105 -0.45 -0.49 4.84
C ALA A 105 -1.04 0.94 4.97
N ILE A 106 -2.32 1.06 5.37
CA ILE A 106 -2.95 2.37 5.66
C ILE A 106 -2.21 3.10 6.79
N VAL A 107 -1.93 2.40 7.89
CA VAL A 107 -1.23 2.99 9.04
C VAL A 107 0.19 3.42 8.65
N GLY A 108 0.91 2.56 7.91
CA GLY A 108 2.25 2.90 7.41
C GLY A 108 2.24 4.08 6.43
N GLY A 109 1.25 4.15 5.52
CA GLY A 109 1.08 5.25 4.57
C GLY A 109 0.68 6.58 5.24
N ALA A 110 -0.21 6.51 6.23
CA ALA A 110 -0.61 7.65 7.05
C ALA A 110 0.55 8.19 7.89
N LEU A 111 1.41 7.32 8.43
CA LEU A 111 2.64 7.72 9.11
C LEU A 111 3.61 8.44 8.16
N TYR A 112 3.75 7.97 6.92
CA TYR A 112 4.54 8.64 5.88
C TYR A 112 4.02 10.06 5.59
N LEU A 113 2.70 10.22 5.45
CA LEU A 113 2.04 11.51 5.27
C LEU A 113 2.14 12.41 6.52
N ALA A 114 2.08 11.83 7.72
CA ALA A 114 2.24 12.56 8.97
C ALA A 114 3.70 13.01 9.20
N LYS A 115 4.70 12.36 8.61
CA LYS A 115 6.10 12.78 8.70
C LYS A 115 6.46 13.85 7.67
N LEU A 116 5.66 14.02 6.60
CA LEU A 116 5.84 15.10 5.62
C LEU A 116 5.77 16.52 6.20
N LYS A 117 5.02 16.74 7.30
CA LYS A 117 5.02 18.04 8.00
C LYS A 117 6.36 18.38 8.65
N ASN A 118 7.13 17.38 9.10
CA ASN A 118 8.47 17.61 9.65
C ASN A 118 9.45 18.04 8.55
N PHE A 119 9.30 17.51 7.35
CA PHE A 119 10.05 17.98 6.19
C PHE A 119 9.69 19.42 5.80
N LYS A 120 8.43 19.86 5.97
CA LYS A 120 8.03 21.27 5.75
C LYS A 120 8.68 22.22 6.76
N ALA A 121 8.82 21.81 8.03
CA ALA A 121 9.46 22.62 9.07
C ALA A 121 10.98 22.79 8.85
N ASP A 122 11.68 21.74 8.42
CA ASP A 122 13.13 21.75 8.16
C ASP A 122 13.53 22.54 6.89
N GLN A 123 12.58 22.81 5.99
CA GLN A 123 12.83 23.61 4.78
C GLN A 123 12.52 25.11 4.99
N ALA A 124 11.98 25.48 6.16
CA ALA A 124 11.67 26.84 6.55
C ALA A 124 12.66 27.41 7.59
N ALA A 125 13.69 26.64 7.95
CA ALA A 125 14.79 27.04 8.83
C ALA A 125 16.07 27.29 8.02
#